data_AF-A0A016BUB9-F1
#
_entry.id   AF-A0A016BUB9-F1
#
_cell.length_a   1.000
_cell.length_b   1.000
_cell.length_c   1.000
_cell.angle_alpha   90.00
_cell.angle_beta   90.00
_cell.angle_gamma   90.00
#
_symmetry.space_group_name_H-M   'P 1'
#
loop_
_entity.id
_entity.type
_entity.pdbx_description
1 polymer ?
#
loop_
_entity_poly.entity_id
_entity_poly.type
_entity_poly.pdbx_seq_one_letter_code
_entity_poly.pdbx_strand_id
1 'polypeptide(L)'
;MFFLVVAMLLCRGVSYAYSPSANDPISKSGGIEQDIPPPHIPPPPLPSQIFLHVGETSETPYPMIGAMVWECDNPPVGIEQEESYIFGTMIILRIKGVAAGRYQVDMKWYNPLNPGQPPLGRQTIEVIVQPWP
;
A
#
# COMPACT_ATOMS: atom_id res chain seq x y z
N MET A 1 29.00 -6.77 27.40
CA MET A 1 28.31 -8.07 27.60
C MET A 1 27.03 -7.79 28.35
N PHE A 2 25.86 -8.05 27.75
CA PHE A 2 24.81 -8.90 28.31
C PHE A 2 23.66 -8.98 27.29
N PHE A 3 23.26 -10.22 27.06
CA PHE A 3 22.21 -10.67 26.16
C PHE A 3 20.82 -10.27 26.68
N LEU A 4 19.88 -10.03 25.76
CA LEU A 4 18.46 -10.28 26.03
C LEU A 4 17.77 -10.75 24.74
N VAL A 5 17.71 -12.07 24.62
CA VAL A 5 16.83 -12.82 23.72
C VAL A 5 15.61 -13.23 24.54
N VAL A 6 14.40 -12.80 24.15
CA VAL A 6 13.12 -13.50 24.44
C VAL A 6 12.14 -13.06 23.34
N ALA A 7 12.04 -13.81 22.24
CA ALA A 7 11.09 -14.90 21.98
C ALA A 7 9.81 -14.42 21.25
N MET A 8 9.73 -14.79 19.96
CA MET A 8 8.52 -14.66 19.14
C MET A 8 7.44 -15.60 19.67
N LEU A 9 6.23 -15.12 19.99
CA LEU A 9 5.01 -15.93 19.95
C LEU A 9 3.76 -15.06 19.74
N LEU A 10 3.17 -15.24 18.56
CA LEU A 10 1.73 -15.24 18.30
C LEU A 10 0.92 -13.99 18.67
N CYS A 11 1.04 -12.95 17.85
CA CYS A 11 -0.07 -12.11 17.37
C CYS A 11 0.56 -11.08 16.42
N ARG A 12 0.21 -11.10 15.13
CA ARG A 12 0.60 -10.05 14.16
C ARG A 12 -0.19 -8.77 14.47
N GLY A 13 0.14 -8.13 15.59
CA GLY A 13 -0.29 -6.78 15.92
C GLY A 13 0.71 -5.80 15.32
N VAL A 14 0.28 -5.10 14.28
CA VAL A 14 1.06 -4.02 13.66
C VAL A 14 1.08 -2.85 14.63
N SER A 15 2.24 -2.59 15.23
CA SER A 15 2.46 -1.44 16.10
C SER A 15 2.79 -0.22 15.25
N TYR A 16 1.80 0.65 14.98
CA TYR A 16 2.09 2.02 14.56
C TYR A 16 2.24 2.88 15.82
N ALA A 17 3.46 3.28 16.15
CA ALA A 17 3.74 4.22 17.22
C ALA A 17 3.20 5.61 16.83
N TYR A 18 2.15 6.06 17.51
CA TYR A 18 1.65 7.43 17.42
C TYR A 18 2.28 8.29 18.51
N SER A 19 2.91 9.40 18.14
CA SER A 19 2.94 10.64 18.94
C SER A 19 3.70 11.74 18.22
N PRO A 20 3.03 12.89 18.02
CA PRO A 20 3.65 14.15 18.41
C PRO A 20 2.67 14.94 19.28
N SER A 21 2.93 14.98 20.58
CA SER A 21 2.54 16.06 21.50
C SER A 21 1.18 16.74 21.26
N ALA A 22 0.13 16.23 21.92
CA ALA A 22 -1.00 17.05 22.37
C ALA A 22 -1.44 16.53 23.75
N ASN A 23 -1.22 17.36 24.77
CA ASN A 23 -1.58 17.11 26.17
C ASN A 23 -3.09 17.27 26.38
N ASP A 24 -3.91 16.37 25.82
CA ASP A 24 -5.32 16.26 26.19
C ASP A 24 -5.66 14.82 26.59
N PRO A 25 -6.20 14.59 27.80
CA PRO A 25 -6.67 13.27 28.18
C PRO A 25 -7.89 12.89 27.33
N ILE A 26 -7.71 11.89 26.45
CA ILE A 26 -8.81 11.35 25.64
C ILE A 26 -9.85 10.73 26.57
N SER A 27 -10.98 11.43 26.70
CA SER A 27 -12.17 10.95 27.42
C SER A 27 -12.71 9.69 26.76
N LYS A 28 -12.88 8.63 27.57
CA LYS A 28 -13.55 7.39 27.19
C LYS A 28 -15.05 7.62 27.08
N SER A 29 -15.54 8.17 25.99
CA SER A 29 -16.97 8.08 25.67
C SER A 29 -17.26 8.42 24.21
N GLY A 30 -17.82 7.44 23.50
CA GLY A 30 -18.67 7.70 22.34
C GLY A 30 -18.01 7.41 21.01
N GLY A 31 -18.39 6.28 20.41
CA GLY A 31 -18.31 6.07 18.96
C GLY A 31 -16.90 5.97 18.40
N ILE A 32 -16.51 4.75 18.05
CA ILE A 32 -15.47 4.57 17.03
C ILE A 32 -16.13 5.08 15.74
N GLU A 33 -16.04 6.38 15.48
CA GLU A 33 -16.44 6.95 14.21
C GLU A 33 -15.54 6.28 13.19
N GLN A 34 -16.13 5.34 12.46
CA GLN A 34 -15.44 4.61 11.42
C GLN A 34 -14.85 5.65 10.47
N ASP A 35 -13.52 5.73 10.45
CA ASP A 35 -12.69 6.54 9.57
C ASP A 35 -12.79 6.00 8.13
N ILE A 36 -14.03 5.89 7.65
CA ILE A 36 -14.39 5.55 6.29
C ILE A 36 -14.21 6.85 5.51
N PRO A 37 -13.33 6.89 4.50
CA PRO A 37 -13.26 8.06 3.62
C PRO A 37 -14.66 8.27 3.02
N PRO A 38 -15.16 9.51 2.94
CA PRO A 38 -16.48 9.78 2.40
C PRO A 38 -16.67 9.06 1.05
N PRO A 39 -17.85 8.50 0.75
CA PRO A 39 -18.11 7.63 -0.41
C PRO A 39 -17.94 8.27 -1.80
N HIS A 40 -17.33 9.45 -1.89
CA HIS A 40 -17.23 10.29 -3.08
C HIS A 40 -15.81 10.63 -3.50
N ILE A 41 -14.77 10.22 -2.75
CA ILE A 41 -13.39 10.51 -3.16
C ILE A 41 -12.97 9.47 -4.21
N PRO A 42 -12.72 9.87 -5.47
CA PRO A 42 -12.25 8.95 -6.48
C PRO A 42 -10.85 8.45 -6.10
N PRO A 43 -10.49 7.22 -6.49
CA PRO A 43 -9.15 6.72 -6.29
C PRO A 43 -8.13 7.64 -6.99
N PRO A 44 -6.93 7.83 -6.42
CA PRO A 44 -5.87 8.56 -7.10
C PRO A 44 -5.45 7.75 -8.34
N PRO A 45 -5.36 8.38 -9.53
CA PRO A 45 -5.07 7.66 -10.76
C PRO A 45 -3.64 7.13 -10.76
N LEU A 46 -3.48 5.87 -11.17
CA LEU A 46 -2.18 5.27 -11.47
C LEU A 46 -1.79 5.57 -12.93
N PRO A 47 -0.49 5.50 -13.28
CA PRO A 47 -0.08 5.56 -14.68
C PRO A 47 -0.67 4.38 -15.47
N SER A 48 -1.15 4.63 -16.68
CA SER A 48 -1.70 3.57 -17.54
C SER A 48 -0.63 2.57 -17.98
N GLN A 49 0.64 3.01 -18.04
CA GLN A 49 1.78 2.20 -18.45
C GLN A 49 2.98 2.44 -17.56
N ILE A 50 3.68 1.37 -17.21
CA ILE A 50 4.97 1.39 -16.50
C ILE A 50 5.99 0.61 -17.34
N PHE A 51 7.16 1.22 -17.56
CA PHE A 51 8.29 0.58 -18.25
C PHE A 51 9.38 0.27 -17.25
N LEU A 52 9.87 -0.97 -17.27
CA LEU A 52 10.89 -1.48 -16.35
C LEU A 52 11.85 -2.40 -17.08
N HIS A 53 13.06 -2.54 -16.56
CA HIS A 53 13.90 -3.70 -16.84
C HIS A 53 13.64 -4.82 -15.81
N VAL A 54 14.02 -6.05 -16.14
CA VAL A 54 14.02 -7.15 -15.17
C VAL A 54 14.85 -6.75 -13.94
N GLY A 55 14.32 -6.95 -12.74
CA GLY A 55 14.94 -6.58 -11.47
C GLY A 55 14.75 -5.10 -11.07
N GLU A 56 14.24 -4.24 -11.95
CA GLU A 56 13.98 -2.83 -11.66
C GLU A 56 12.66 -2.66 -10.90
N THR A 57 12.64 -1.70 -9.97
CA THR A 57 11.44 -1.31 -9.21
C THR A 57 11.01 0.10 -9.61
N SER A 58 9.79 0.23 -10.12
CA SER A 58 9.12 1.51 -10.33
C SER A 58 8.63 2.06 -9.01
N GLU A 59 8.80 3.37 -8.78
CA GLU A 59 8.20 4.09 -7.68
C GLU A 59 7.16 5.09 -8.22
N THR A 60 5.90 4.86 -7.88
CA THR A 60 4.78 5.71 -8.31
C THR A 60 4.20 6.43 -7.08
N PRO A 61 4.47 7.73 -6.91
CA PRO A 61 3.87 8.51 -5.82
C PRO A 61 2.40 8.83 -6.09
N TYR A 62 1.56 8.74 -5.06
CA TYR A 62 0.17 9.20 -5.10
C TYR A 62 -0.24 9.81 -3.76
N PRO A 63 -1.22 10.74 -3.73
CA PRO A 63 -1.60 11.41 -2.49
C PRO A 63 -2.21 10.43 -1.48
N MET A 64 -1.84 10.59 -0.21
CA MET A 64 -2.46 9.86 0.89
C MET A 64 -3.92 10.30 1.05
N ILE A 65 -4.85 9.35 1.05
CA ILE A 65 -6.28 9.58 1.25
C ILE A 65 -6.77 8.60 2.33
N GLY A 66 -6.86 9.07 3.56
CA GLY A 66 -7.12 8.22 4.72
C GLY A 66 -6.10 7.08 4.82
N ALA A 67 -6.57 5.89 5.18
CA ALA A 67 -5.76 4.66 5.21
C ALA A 67 -5.74 3.89 3.87
N MET A 68 -6.23 4.48 2.78
CA MET A 68 -6.44 3.76 1.52
C MET A 68 -5.13 3.50 0.77
N VAL A 69 -4.99 2.30 0.21
CA VAL A 69 -3.82 1.87 -0.56
C VAL A 69 -4.19 1.22 -1.89
N TRP A 70 -3.30 1.35 -2.87
CA TRP A 70 -3.33 0.55 -4.08
C TRP A 70 -2.57 -0.77 -3.88
N GLU A 71 -3.21 -1.88 -4.23
CA GLU A 71 -2.60 -3.21 -4.21
C GLU A 71 -2.94 -3.97 -5.50
N CYS A 72 -2.02 -4.80 -5.97
CA CYS A 72 -2.27 -5.75 -7.05
C CYS A 72 -3.33 -6.77 -6.62
N ASP A 73 -4.34 -6.94 -7.44
CA ASP A 73 -5.35 -7.98 -7.29
C ASP A 73 -4.90 -9.22 -8.07
N ASN A 74 -4.13 -10.09 -7.40
CA ASN A 74 -3.45 -11.25 -7.99
C ASN A 74 -2.35 -10.86 -9.00
N PRO A 75 -1.14 -10.48 -8.52
CA PRO A 75 -0.06 -10.05 -9.40
C PRO A 75 0.34 -11.18 -10.39
N PRO A 76 0.53 -10.87 -11.68
CA PRO A 76 1.09 -11.81 -12.65
C PRO A 76 2.48 -12.30 -12.23
N VAL A 77 2.87 -13.52 -12.61
CA VAL A 77 4.15 -14.15 -12.20
C VAL A 77 5.40 -13.30 -12.47
N GLY A 78 5.36 -12.44 -13.48
CA GLY A 78 6.48 -11.56 -13.85
C GLY A 78 6.49 -10.21 -13.14
N ILE A 79 5.57 -9.97 -12.21
CA ILE A 79 5.40 -8.71 -11.47
C ILE A 79 5.34 -8.99 -9.97
N GLU A 80 6.03 -8.18 -9.19
CA GLU A 80 5.97 -8.19 -7.73
C GLU A 80 5.61 -6.79 -7.23
N GLN A 81 4.65 -6.68 -6.31
CA GLN A 81 4.43 -5.43 -5.58
C GLN A 81 5.24 -5.49 -4.28
N GLU A 82 6.22 -4.59 -4.16
CA GLU A 82 6.96 -4.41 -2.92
C GLU A 82 6.15 -3.57 -1.92
N GLU A 83 6.53 -3.62 -0.64
CA GLU A 83 5.87 -2.83 0.41
C GLU A 83 5.91 -1.34 0.06
N SER A 84 4.74 -0.72 0.04
CA SER A 84 4.58 0.71 -0.19
C SER A 84 4.92 1.49 1.08
N TYR A 85 5.52 2.66 0.94
CA TYR A 85 5.91 3.49 2.08
C TYR A 85 5.35 4.91 1.96
N ILE A 86 5.33 5.63 3.08
CA ILE A 86 4.83 7.00 3.16
C ILE A 86 6.02 7.97 3.05
N PHE A 87 5.90 8.96 2.19
CA PHE A 87 6.85 10.06 2.07
C PHE A 87 6.12 11.41 2.09
N GLY A 88 6.18 12.09 3.24
CA GLY A 88 5.40 13.32 3.47
C GLY A 88 3.90 13.04 3.41
N THR A 89 3.20 13.68 2.48
CA THR A 89 1.76 13.50 2.22
C THR A 89 1.47 12.52 1.09
N MET A 90 2.49 11.82 0.58
CA MET A 90 2.39 10.85 -0.51
C MET A 90 2.58 9.43 0.01
N ILE A 91 1.94 8.47 -0.66
CA ILE A 91 2.27 7.05 -0.59
C ILE A 91 3.04 6.70 -1.86
N ILE A 92 4.12 5.93 -1.72
CA ILE A 92 4.95 5.46 -2.82
C ILE A 92 4.59 4.00 -3.11
N LEU A 93 3.86 3.78 -4.20
CA LEU A 93 3.61 2.45 -4.74
C LEU A 93 4.88 1.92 -5.40
N ARG A 94 5.26 0.67 -5.09
CA ARG A 94 6.48 0.05 -5.61
C ARG A 94 6.15 -1.23 -6.39
N ILE A 95 6.40 -1.21 -7.70
CA ILE A 95 6.15 -2.34 -8.60
C ILE A 95 7.47 -2.78 -9.22
N LYS A 96 7.82 -4.05 -9.08
CA LYS A 96 9.04 -4.63 -9.59
C LYS A 96 8.78 -5.57 -10.76
N GLY A 97 9.59 -5.44 -11.81
CA GLY A 97 9.60 -6.38 -12.93
C GLY A 97 10.46 -7.60 -12.59
N VAL A 98 9.87 -8.78 -12.48
CA VAL A 98 10.59 -10.02 -12.15
C VAL A 98 10.99 -10.80 -13.40
N ALA A 99 10.15 -10.78 -14.43
CA ALA A 99 10.41 -11.49 -15.69
C ALA A 99 10.03 -10.61 -16.88
N ALA A 100 10.81 -10.67 -17.96
CA ALA A 100 10.54 -9.89 -19.16
C ALA A 100 9.19 -10.28 -19.78
N GLY A 101 8.41 -9.29 -20.20
CA GLY A 101 7.06 -9.50 -20.72
C GLY A 101 6.20 -8.24 -20.71
N ARG A 102 4.97 -8.38 -21.18
CA ARG A 102 3.92 -7.35 -21.07
C ARG A 102 2.81 -7.91 -20.20
N TYR A 103 2.50 -7.22 -19.11
CA TYR A 103 1.57 -7.69 -18.09
C TYR A 103 0.44 -6.69 -17.93
N GLN A 104 -0.80 -7.17 -17.97
CA GLN A 104 -1.94 -6.42 -17.48
C GLN A 104 -2.04 -6.71 -15.98
N VAL A 105 -1.96 -5.67 -15.16
CA VAL A 105 -1.97 -5.77 -13.71
C VAL A 105 -3.21 -5.05 -13.20
N ASP A 106 -4.15 -5.84 -12.69
CA ASP A 106 -5.35 -5.30 -12.05
C ASP A 106 -4.99 -4.78 -10.66
N MET A 107 -5.31 -3.52 -10.41
CA MET A 107 -5.08 -2.84 -9.13
C MET A 107 -6.42 -2.63 -8.44
N LYS A 108 -6.44 -2.80 -7.12
CA LYS A 108 -7.57 -2.50 -6.25
C LYS A 108 -7.18 -1.42 -5.24
N TRP A 109 -8.07 -0.47 -5.03
CA TRP A 109 -7.91 0.61 -4.06
C TRP A 109 -8.84 0.34 -2.88
N TYR A 110 -8.29 0.06 -1.71
CA TYR A 110 -9.06 -0.38 -0.55
C TYR A 110 -8.44 0.07 0.77
N ASN A 111 -9.22 -0.06 1.85
CA ASN A 111 -8.75 0.21 3.21
C ASN A 111 -8.26 -1.10 3.85
N PRO A 112 -6.95 -1.29 4.08
CA PRO A 112 -6.42 -2.50 4.69
C PRO A 112 -6.83 -2.66 6.16
N LEU A 113 -7.23 -1.57 6.83
CA LEU A 113 -7.73 -1.60 8.21
C LEU A 113 -9.19 -2.09 8.29
N ASN A 114 -9.89 -2.20 7.17
CA ASN A 114 -11.25 -2.71 7.09
C ASN A 114 -11.40 -3.77 5.99
N PRO A 115 -10.86 -4.99 6.20
CA PRO A 115 -10.82 -6.03 5.16
C PRO A 115 -12.20 -6.54 4.73
N GLY A 116 -13.27 -6.27 5.50
CA GLY A 116 -14.65 -6.61 5.12
C GLY A 116 -15.26 -5.63 4.11
N GLN A 117 -14.63 -4.46 3.90
CA GLN A 117 -15.09 -3.48 2.92
C GLN A 117 -14.61 -3.86 1.51
N PRO A 118 -15.49 -3.84 0.50
CA PRO A 118 -15.08 -4.07 -0.88
C PRO A 118 -14.15 -2.93 -1.35
N PRO A 119 -13.24 -3.19 -2.33
CA PRO A 119 -12.43 -2.13 -2.93
C PRO A 119 -13.29 -0.98 -3.47
N LEU A 120 -12.87 0.25 -3.19
CA LEU A 120 -13.55 1.48 -3.60
C LEU A 120 -13.10 1.97 -4.98
N GLY A 121 -11.97 1.46 -5.48
CA GLY A 121 -11.46 1.76 -6.81
C GLY A 121 -10.81 0.54 -7.44
N ARG A 122 -10.82 0.50 -8.77
CA ARG A 122 -10.08 -0.48 -9.56
C ARG A 122 -9.47 0.21 -10.77
N GLN A 123 -8.28 -0.21 -11.16
CA GLN A 123 -7.61 0.26 -12.37
C GLN A 123 -6.71 -0.85 -12.90
N THR A 124 -6.77 -1.13 -14.19
CA THR A 124 -5.79 -2.00 -14.86
C THR A 124 -4.65 -1.13 -15.40
N ILE A 125 -3.41 -1.50 -15.09
CA ILE A 125 -2.21 -0.86 -15.63
C ILE A 125 -1.45 -1.88 -16.50
N GLU A 126 -0.81 -1.40 -17.56
CA GLU A 126 0.10 -2.23 -18.36
C GLU A 126 1.53 -2.05 -17.85
N VAL A 127 2.17 -3.13 -17.40
CA VAL A 127 3.59 -3.12 -17.02
C VAL A 127 4.39 -3.86 -18.08
N ILE A 128 5.33 -3.14 -18.70
CA ILE A 128 6.21 -3.63 -19.76
C ILE A 128 7.60 -3.82 -19.16
N VAL A 129 7.99 -5.07 -18.96
CA VAL A 129 9.28 -5.47 -18.41
C VAL A 129 10.19 -5.89 -19.57
N GLN A 130 11.24 -5.13 -19.81
CA GLN A 130 12.27 -5.40 -20.80
C GLN A 130 13.36 -6.31 -20.20
N PRO A 131 14.00 -7.18 -21.00
CA PRO A 131 15.18 -7.91 -20.57
C PRO A 131 16.27 -6.96 -20.04
N TRP A 132 17.18 -7.47 -19.20
CA TRP A 132 18.39 -6.71 -18.85
C TRP A 132 19.14 -6.30 -20.12
N PRO A 133 19.60 -5.03 -20.22
CA PRO A 133 20.48 -4.60 -21.30
C PRO A 133 21.84 -5.30 -21.25
#